data_AF-A0A830FT08-F1
#
_entry.id   AF-A0A830FT08-F1
#
_cell.length_a   1.000
_cell.length_b   1.000
_cell.length_c   1.000
_cell.angle_alpha   90.00
_cell.angle_beta   90.00
_cell.angle_gamma   90.00
#
_symmetry.space_group_name_H-M   'P 1'
#
loop_
_entity.id
_entity.type
_entity.pdbx_description
1 polymer ?
#
loop_
_entity_poly.entity_id
_entity_poly.type
_entity_poly.pdbx_seq_one_letter_code
_entity_poly.pdbx_strand_id
1 'polypeptide(L)'
;MDARLLRTVVAAVALLALGAVVGAATNLGLTLLGAPVALGTPVGVAVAVTVILPLADAYTLLGRGVDTDTLRERGRARLAAEVAFAAVGAMAVSGLLAAGVYTADTAWAFALVVAVGVAVGYGTFVLRNRAYYAAA
;
A
#
# COMPACT_ATOMS: atom_id res chain seq x y z
N MET A 1 -2.88 28.24 13.37
CA MET A 1 -3.18 26.90 12.85
C MET A 1 -3.44 25.98 14.03
N ASP A 2 -4.59 25.31 14.06
CA ASP A 2 -4.91 24.37 15.13
C ASP A 2 -3.88 23.22 15.16
N ALA A 3 -3.40 22.87 16.35
CA ALA A 3 -2.43 21.79 16.53
C ALA A 3 -2.89 20.44 15.93
N ARG A 4 -4.21 20.24 15.78
CA ARG A 4 -4.80 19.09 15.10
C ARG A 4 -4.53 19.11 13.59
N LEU A 5 -4.73 20.26 12.94
CA LEU A 5 -4.50 20.46 11.51
C LEU A 5 -3.04 20.22 11.14
N LEU A 6 -2.11 20.77 11.94
CA LEU A 6 -0.67 20.56 11.75
C LEU A 6 -0.28 19.08 11.83
N ARG A 7 -0.78 18.34 12.83
CA ARG A 7 -0.49 16.90 12.97
C ARG A 7 -1.01 16.09 11.79
N THR A 8 -2.20 16.41 11.28
CA THR A 8 -2.77 15.73 10.10
C THR A 8 -1.91 15.97 8.87
N VAL A 9 -1.49 17.22 8.63
CA VAL A 9 -0.61 17.56 7.50
C VAL A 9 0.72 16.82 7.60
N VAL A 10 1.36 16.84 8.77
CA VAL A 10 2.63 16.12 8.99
C VAL A 10 2.47 14.62 8.75
N ALA A 11 1.38 14.01 9.22
CA ALA A 11 1.10 12.60 9.00
C ALA A 11 0.88 12.27 7.50
N ALA A 12 0.13 13.11 6.78
CA ALA A 12 -0.08 12.95 5.35
C ALA A 12 1.24 13.06 4.57
N VAL A 13 2.07 14.05 4.88
CA VAL A 13 3.40 14.22 4.25
C VAL A 13 4.30 13.02 4.55
N ALA A 14 4.30 12.52 5.79
CA ALA A 14 5.09 11.34 6.15
C ALA A 14 4.63 10.09 5.38
N LEU A 15 3.33 9.88 5.20
CA LEU A 15 2.79 8.78 4.41
C LEU A 15 3.13 8.92 2.92
N LEU A 16 3.07 10.13 2.36
CA LEU A 16 3.48 10.39 0.98
C LEU A 16 4.97 10.13 0.78
N ALA A 17 5.82 10.59 1.70
CA ALA A 17 7.25 10.33 1.67
C ALA A 17 7.55 8.82 1.75
N LEU A 18 6.84 8.10 2.63
CA LEU A 18 6.94 6.65 2.70
C LEU A 18 6.51 5.98 1.39
N GLY A 19 5.39 6.42 0.79
CA GLY A 19 4.94 5.93 -0.50
C GLY A 19 5.98 6.12 -1.60
N ALA A 20 6.65 7.28 -1.64
CA ALA A 20 7.73 7.55 -2.58
C ALA A 20 8.94 6.61 -2.37
N VAL A 21 9.33 6.39 -1.11
CA VAL A 21 10.41 5.45 -0.76
C VAL A 21 10.06 4.02 -1.16
N VAL A 22 8.84 3.58 -0.87
CA VAL A 22 8.36 2.24 -1.24
C VAL A 22 8.33 2.08 -2.75
N GLY A 23 7.78 3.05 -3.49
CA GLY A 23 7.75 3.03 -4.95
C GLY A 23 9.16 2.97 -5.56
N ALA A 24 10.11 3.75 -5.02
CA ALA A 24 11.50 3.72 -5.45
C ALA A 24 12.18 2.37 -5.14
N ALA A 25 11.93 1.80 -3.95
CA ALA A 25 12.43 0.48 -3.56
C ALA A 25 11.86 -0.63 -4.44
N THR A 26 10.58 -0.56 -4.79
CA THR A 26 9.94 -1.50 -5.73
C THR A 26 10.56 -1.40 -7.12
N ASN A 27 10.77 -0.18 -7.64
CA ASN A 27 11.45 0.02 -8.92
C ASN A 27 12.87 -0.53 -8.93
N LEU A 28 13.62 -0.29 -7.84
CA LEU A 28 14.96 -0.87 -7.67
C LEU A 28 14.90 -2.39 -7.67
N GLY A 29 13.99 -3.00 -6.91
CA GLY A 29 13.80 -4.45 -6.87
C GLY A 29 13.46 -5.04 -8.24
N LEU A 30 12.54 -4.42 -8.98
CA LEU A 30 12.17 -4.83 -10.33
C LEU A 30 13.34 -4.73 -11.31
N THR A 31 14.15 -3.66 -11.19
CA THR A 31 15.35 -3.48 -12.01
C THR A 31 16.37 -4.58 -11.74
N LEU A 32 16.60 -4.93 -10.47
CA LEU A 32 17.48 -6.02 -10.06
C LEU A 32 16.99 -7.39 -10.55
N LEU A 33 15.66 -7.55 -10.72
CA LEU A 33 15.03 -8.74 -11.27
C LEU A 33 14.98 -8.76 -12.81
N GLY A 34 15.53 -7.74 -13.48
CA GLY A 34 15.54 -7.63 -14.95
C GLY A 34 14.17 -7.34 -15.57
N ALA A 35 13.22 -6.83 -14.79
CA ALA A 35 11.90 -6.47 -15.30
C ALA A 35 11.98 -5.23 -16.21
N PRO A 36 11.15 -5.14 -17.27
CA PRO A 36 11.07 -3.96 -18.12
C PRO A 36 10.71 -2.71 -17.31
N VAL A 37 11.38 -1.59 -17.61
CA VAL A 37 11.20 -0.30 -16.90
C VAL A 37 9.75 0.18 -16.95
N ALA A 38 9.03 -0.12 -18.03
CA ALA A 38 7.61 0.23 -18.22
C ALA A 38 6.70 -0.36 -17.12
N LEU A 39 7.08 -1.49 -16.51
CA LEU A 39 6.29 -2.11 -15.42
C LEU A 39 6.51 -1.43 -14.07
N GLY A 40 7.61 -0.69 -13.92
CA GLY A 40 8.03 -0.11 -12.64
C GLY A 40 6.98 0.80 -12.05
N THR A 41 6.49 1.77 -12.82
CA THR A 41 5.52 2.76 -12.34
C THR A 41 4.20 2.15 -11.86
N PRO A 42 3.45 1.34 -12.65
CA PRO A 42 2.19 0.79 -12.17
C PRO A 42 2.35 -0.16 -10.98
N VAL A 43 3.40 -0.99 -10.96
CA VAL A 43 3.69 -1.91 -9.84
C VAL A 43 4.09 -1.13 -8.59
N GLY A 44 4.98 -0.15 -8.72
CA GLY A 44 5.43 0.71 -7.63
C GLY A 44 4.27 1.49 -6.99
N VAL A 45 3.33 2.00 -7.79
CA VAL A 45 2.12 2.67 -7.29
C VAL A 45 1.23 1.68 -6.54
N ALA A 46 1.00 0.48 -7.08
CA ALA A 46 0.18 -0.54 -6.43
C ALA A 46 0.73 -0.93 -5.05
N VAL A 47 2.05 -1.13 -4.95
CA VAL A 47 2.74 -1.48 -3.71
C VAL A 47 2.72 -0.30 -2.73
N ALA A 48 3.01 0.92 -3.18
CA ALA A 48 3.00 2.10 -2.34
C ALA A 48 1.62 2.35 -1.71
N VAL A 49 0.54 2.27 -2.50
CA VAL A 49 -0.84 2.42 -2.00
C VAL A 49 -1.17 1.31 -1.01
N THR A 50 -0.77 0.07 -1.28
CA THR A 50 -0.97 -1.07 -0.37
C THR A 50 -0.26 -0.89 0.98
N VAL A 51 0.90 -0.22 1.01
CA VAL A 51 1.61 0.09 2.26
C VAL A 51 0.98 1.26 3.00
N ILE A 52 0.56 2.30 2.26
CA ILE A 52 0.00 3.51 2.85
C ILE A 52 -1.35 3.23 3.50
N LEU A 53 -2.24 2.44 2.89
CA LEU A 53 -3.60 2.24 3.39
C LEU A 53 -3.67 1.65 4.82
N PRO A 54 -3.00 0.53 5.16
CA PRO A 54 -2.97 0.01 6.53
C PRO A 54 -2.37 0.98 7.55
N LEU A 55 -1.35 1.75 7.13
CA LEU A 55 -0.71 2.73 8.00
C LEU A 55 -1.58 3.98 8.17
N ALA A 56 -2.35 4.35 7.15
CA ALA A 56 -3.36 5.39 7.26
C ALA A 56 -4.47 4.97 8.22
N ASP A 57 -4.96 3.73 8.13
CA ASP A 57 -5.97 3.18 9.04
C ASP A 57 -5.47 3.16 10.48
N ALA A 58 -4.24 2.68 10.69
CA ALA A 58 -3.67 2.60 12.03
C ALA A 58 -3.26 3.98 12.58
N TYR A 59 -2.79 4.92 11.73
CA TYR A 59 -2.12 6.12 12.21
C TYR A 59 -2.78 7.48 11.95
N THR A 60 -3.77 7.55 11.06
CA THR A 60 -4.41 8.83 10.70
C THR A 60 -5.83 8.95 11.23
N LEU A 61 -6.29 10.20 11.32
CA LEU A 61 -7.68 10.55 11.68
C LEU A 61 -8.73 9.96 10.74
N LEU A 62 -8.36 9.60 9.51
CA LEU A 62 -9.25 9.01 8.50
C LEU A 62 -9.70 7.59 8.84
N GLY A 63 -8.97 6.88 9.73
CA GLY A 63 -9.31 5.53 10.19
C GLY A 63 -9.75 5.45 11.66
N ARG A 64 -9.99 6.58 12.35
CA ARG A 64 -10.31 6.56 13.80
C ARG A 64 -11.71 6.04 14.09
N GLY A 65 -11.84 4.72 14.18
CA GLY A 65 -12.80 4.03 15.04
C GLY A 65 -12.08 3.51 16.30
N VAL A 66 -12.84 3.17 17.35
CA VAL A 66 -12.30 2.60 18.61
C VAL A 66 -11.51 1.31 18.36
N ASP A 67 -11.75 0.63 17.23
CA ASP A 67 -11.14 -0.65 16.89
C ASP A 67 -9.79 -0.56 16.16
N THR A 68 -9.44 0.54 15.48
CA THR A 68 -8.15 0.64 14.76
C THR A 68 -6.97 0.99 15.68
N ASP A 69 -7.21 1.54 16.88
CA ASP A 69 -6.17 1.72 17.89
C ASP A 69 -5.67 0.35 18.42
N THR A 70 -6.52 -0.67 18.43
CA THR A 70 -6.12 -2.03 18.84
C THR A 70 -5.13 -2.70 17.86
N LEU A 71 -5.06 -2.25 16.60
CA LEU A 71 -4.01 -2.66 15.65
C LEU A 71 -2.62 -2.20 16.09
N ARG A 72 -2.52 -1.05 16.77
CA ARG A 72 -1.27 -0.53 17.32
C ARG A 72 -0.90 -1.23 18.62
N GLU A 73 -1.89 -1.53 19.46
CA GLU A 73 -1.70 -2.13 20.78
C GLU A 73 -1.20 -3.58 20.72
N ARG A 74 -1.61 -4.36 19.69
CA ARG A 74 -1.11 -5.75 19.51
C ARG A 74 0.35 -5.85 19.02
N GLY A 75 1.01 -4.73 18.74
CA GLY A 75 2.46 -4.66 18.54
C GLY A 75 2.87 -4.17 17.15
N ARG A 76 3.68 -3.10 17.12
CA ARG A 76 4.20 -2.45 15.90
C ARG A 76 4.90 -3.42 14.94
N ALA A 77 5.61 -4.41 15.47
CA ALA A 77 6.32 -5.41 14.68
C ALA A 77 5.37 -6.31 13.88
N ARG A 78 4.22 -6.69 14.47
CA ARG A 78 3.21 -7.49 13.78
C ARG A 78 2.54 -6.70 12.65
N LEU A 79 2.14 -5.46 12.93
CA LEU A 79 1.58 -4.58 11.90
C LEU A 79 2.56 -4.39 10.75
N ALA A 80 3.84 -4.14 11.04
CA ALA A 80 4.88 -4.03 10.02
C ALA A 80 5.02 -5.32 9.18
N ALA A 81 4.98 -6.49 9.81
CA ALA A 81 5.04 -7.78 9.10
C ALA A 81 3.81 -8.01 8.21
N GLU A 82 2.61 -7.65 8.67
CA GLU A 82 1.37 -7.78 7.89
C GLU A 82 1.36 -6.81 6.69
N VAL A 83 1.83 -5.58 6.88
CA VAL A 83 2.01 -4.61 5.81
C VAL A 83 3.05 -5.08 4.79
N ALA A 84 4.18 -5.62 5.26
CA ALA A 84 5.19 -6.18 4.37
C ALA A 84 4.63 -7.36 3.56
N PHE A 85 3.87 -8.25 4.20
CA PHE A 85 3.23 -9.37 3.51
C PHE A 85 2.22 -8.91 2.45
N ALA A 86 1.40 -7.90 2.78
CA ALA A 86 0.48 -7.29 1.83
C ALA A 86 1.21 -6.64 0.65
N ALA A 87 2.31 -5.93 0.91
CA ALA A 87 3.15 -5.30 -0.10
C ALA A 87 3.78 -6.33 -1.05
N VAL A 88 4.28 -7.45 -0.52
CA VAL A 88 4.80 -8.57 -1.32
C VAL A 88 3.71 -9.17 -2.20
N GLY A 89 2.51 -9.39 -1.64
CA GLY A 89 1.35 -9.88 -2.39
C GLY A 89 0.93 -8.93 -3.52
N ALA A 90 0.86 -7.63 -3.23
CA ALA A 90 0.57 -6.60 -4.22
C ALA A 90 1.64 -6.58 -5.33
N MET A 91 2.92 -6.65 -4.97
CA MET A 91 4.04 -6.69 -5.93
C MET A 91 3.95 -7.92 -6.83
N ALA A 92 3.69 -9.10 -6.28
CA ALA A 92 3.58 -10.34 -7.06
C ALA A 92 2.41 -10.28 -8.05
N VAL A 93 1.23 -9.86 -7.61
CA VAL A 93 0.04 -9.81 -8.46
C VAL A 93 0.13 -8.70 -9.51
N SER A 94 0.50 -7.48 -9.10
CA SER A 94 0.65 -6.38 -10.04
C SER A 94 1.81 -6.62 -11.02
N GLY A 95 2.92 -7.21 -10.57
CA GLY A 95 4.03 -7.59 -11.44
C GLY A 95 3.64 -8.63 -12.49
N LEU A 96 2.91 -9.68 -12.09
CA LEU A 96 2.40 -10.70 -13.01
C LEU A 96 1.39 -10.12 -14.00
N LEU A 97 0.45 -9.30 -13.52
CA LEU A 97 -0.55 -8.66 -14.36
C LEU A 97 0.10 -7.68 -15.34
N ALA A 98 1.09 -6.90 -14.87
CA ALA A 98 1.82 -5.97 -15.71
C ALA A 98 2.61 -6.71 -16.79
N ALA A 99 3.27 -7.82 -16.47
CA ALA A 99 3.98 -8.64 -17.44
C ALA A 99 3.06 -9.22 -18.54
N GLY A 100 1.79 -9.51 -18.22
CA GLY A 100 0.82 -10.09 -19.16
C GLY A 100 0.03 -9.07 -19.97
N VAL A 101 -0.30 -7.92 -19.39
CA VAL A 101 -1.29 -6.96 -19.95
C VAL A 101 -0.68 -5.59 -20.26
N TYR A 102 0.40 -5.21 -19.59
CA TYR A 102 1.03 -3.89 -19.72
C TYR A 102 2.08 -3.89 -20.85
N THR A 103 1.67 -4.34 -22.02
CA THR A 103 2.43 -4.24 -23.28
C THR A 103 1.98 -3.06 -24.14
N ALA A 104 0.79 -2.52 -23.84
CA ALA A 104 0.26 -1.31 -24.46
C ALA A 104 0.20 -0.22 -23.38
N ASP A 105 1.03 0.82 -23.49
CA ASP A 105 1.11 2.02 -22.64
C ASP A 105 -0.22 2.81 -22.61
N THR A 106 -1.26 2.16 -22.12
CA THR A 106 -2.65 2.61 -22.16
C THR A 106 -3.10 2.86 -20.73
N ALA A 107 -3.80 3.97 -20.52
CA ALA A 107 -4.27 4.36 -19.20
C ALA A 107 -5.15 3.29 -18.54
N TRP A 108 -5.87 2.49 -19.33
CA TRP A 108 -6.70 1.40 -18.83
C TRP A 108 -5.85 0.27 -18.24
N ALA A 109 -4.77 -0.13 -18.90
CA ALA A 109 -3.89 -1.20 -18.42
C ALA A 109 -3.18 -0.75 -17.13
N PHE A 110 -2.85 0.55 -17.05
CA PHE A 110 -2.27 1.15 -15.84
C PHE A 110 -3.23 1.05 -14.67
N ALA A 111 -4.46 1.55 -14.87
CA ALA A 111 -5.50 1.52 -13.85
C ALA A 111 -5.81 0.09 -13.39
N LEU A 112 -5.84 -0.87 -14.32
CA LEU A 112 -6.08 -2.28 -14.00
C LEU A 112 -4.97 -2.85 -13.10
N VAL A 113 -3.70 -2.68 -13.48
CA VAL A 113 -2.56 -3.18 -12.70
C VAL A 113 -2.57 -2.62 -11.28
N VAL A 114 -2.80 -1.32 -11.16
CA VAL A 114 -2.86 -0.65 -9.86
C VAL A 114 -4.05 -1.16 -9.04
N ALA A 115 -5.26 -1.14 -9.62
CA ALA A 115 -6.47 -1.51 -8.90
C ALA A 115 -6.43 -2.96 -8.42
N VAL A 116 -6.00 -3.90 -9.26
CA VAL A 116 -5.93 -5.32 -8.90
C VAL A 116 -4.83 -5.56 -7.85
N GLY A 117 -3.65 -4.94 -8.03
CA GLY A 117 -2.57 -5.05 -7.06
C GLY A 117 -2.97 -4.55 -5.67
N VAL A 118 -3.61 -3.37 -5.61
CA VAL A 118 -4.12 -2.79 -4.36
C VAL A 118 -5.23 -3.64 -3.76
N ALA A 119 -6.20 -4.08 -4.56
CA ALA A 119 -7.31 -4.91 -4.09
C ALA A 119 -6.81 -6.20 -3.45
N VAL A 120 -5.83 -6.87 -4.05
CA VAL A 120 -5.25 -8.09 -3.47
C VAL A 120 -4.42 -7.78 -2.23
N GLY A 121 -3.51 -6.80 -2.30
CA GLY A 121 -2.64 -6.45 -1.18
C GLY A 121 -3.43 -5.99 0.05
N TYR A 122 -4.18 -4.90 -0.10
CA TYR A 122 -4.96 -4.33 0.99
C TYR A 122 -6.13 -5.25 1.38
N GLY A 123 -6.80 -5.90 0.43
CA GLY A 123 -7.86 -6.86 0.74
C GLY A 123 -7.36 -8.04 1.58
N THR A 124 -6.16 -8.56 1.30
CA THR A 124 -5.55 -9.61 2.13
C THR A 124 -5.24 -9.10 3.54
N PHE A 125 -4.76 -7.86 3.66
CA PHE A 125 -4.54 -7.23 4.97
C PHE A 125 -5.85 -7.13 5.77
N VAL A 126 -6.92 -6.61 5.15
CA VAL A 126 -8.24 -6.48 5.77
C VAL A 126 -8.80 -7.84 6.19
N LEU A 127 -8.72 -8.86 5.32
CA LEU A 127 -9.21 -10.21 5.64
C LEU A 127 -8.49 -10.84 6.84
N ARG A 128 -7.15 -10.68 6.92
CA ARG A 128 -6.35 -11.16 8.05
C ARG A 128 -6.64 -10.39 9.35
N ASN A 129 -7.11 -9.16 9.22
CA ASN A 129 -7.46 -8.26 10.32
C ASN A 129 -8.96 -8.06 10.48
N ARG A 130 -9.80 -8.93 9.91
CA ARG A 130 -11.26 -8.74 9.81
C ARG A 130 -11.94 -8.43 11.15
N ALA A 131 -11.39 -8.93 12.26
CA ALA A 131 -11.92 -8.69 13.60
C ALA A 131 -11.99 -7.20 13.96
N TYR A 132 -11.15 -6.36 13.33
CA TYR A 132 -11.07 -4.92 13.56
C TYR A 132 -11.88 -4.09 12.57
N TYR A 133 -12.32 -4.71 11.48
CA TYR A 133 -13.08 -4.07 10.40
C TYR A 133 -14.56 -4.51 10.37
N ALA A 134 -14.91 -5.61 11.04
CA ALA A 134 -16.27 -6.15 11.06
C ALA A 134 -17.21 -5.49 12.09
N ALA A 135 -16.68 -4.64 12.98
CA ALA A 135 -17.44 -3.96 14.03
C ALA A 135 -17.80 -2.50 13.69
N ALA A 136 -17.43 -2.02 12.49
CA ALA A 136 -17.69 -0.67 12.00
C ALA A 136 -18.96 -0.59 11.13
#